data_AF-A0A1J1H595-F1
#
_entry.id   AF-A0A1J1H595-F1
#
_cell.length_a   1.000
_cell.length_b   1.000
_cell.length_c   1.000
_cell.angle_alpha   90.00
_cell.angle_beta   90.00
_cell.angle_gamma   90.00
#
_symmetry.space_group_name_H-M   'P 1'
#
loop_
_entity.id
_entity.type
_entity.pdbx_description
1 polymer ?
#
loop_
_entity_poly.entity_id
_entity_poly.type
_entity_poly.pdbx_seq_one_letter_code
_entity_poly.pdbx_strand_id
1 'polypeptide(L)'
;MNKRIFTLRDDTRSKEAHEFVRKNGFTLPLQIFQLMSFLIYVIIIALIILITAFNTDTIYIFFYIFFGVLIITIFVLSYVVTKINPIDPLSFKYINNKINDEEVKNLYHCDICGFVEAKSKHCKVCNKCVSVFDHHCMWVNNCIGKKNYKYFVGLLTVLTIFNCFVFVFCIIYFINSLKYDFIKDRWKNSYGSYNDILFYILLCSLFILNGTVFILVIQLFGLHIFLISKKMTTYEYILNRAHQSERKEKKTVKTFFEWIIIDKKRLKRSKNKNQDIENQEIERDMTIKN
;
A
#
# COMPACT_ATOMS: atom_id res chain seq x y z
N MET A 1 -7.20 15.13 46.60
CA MET A 1 -6.38 14.28 45.73
C MET A 1 -7.22 13.84 44.53
N ASN A 2 -6.79 14.25 43.34
CA ASN A 2 -7.44 14.02 42.05
C ASN A 2 -7.68 12.54 41.75
N LYS A 3 -8.91 12.18 41.37
CA LYS A 3 -9.21 11.21 40.30
C LYS A 3 -10.63 11.49 39.79
N ARG A 4 -10.69 12.38 38.81
CA ARG A 4 -11.87 12.68 38.00
C ARG A 4 -11.59 12.06 36.62
N ILE A 5 -12.66 11.53 35.99
CA ILE A 5 -12.85 11.40 34.52
C ILE A 5 -12.27 10.09 33.90
N PHE A 6 -12.96 9.21 33.17
CA PHE A 6 -14.29 9.13 32.54
C PHE A 6 -14.70 7.64 32.46
N THR A 7 -15.79 7.23 33.10
CA THR A 7 -16.58 6.06 32.64
C THR A 7 -17.87 6.61 32.03
N LEU A 8 -17.78 7.14 30.81
CA LEU A 8 -18.96 7.26 29.98
C LEU A 8 -19.29 5.84 29.49
N ARG A 9 -20.05 5.11 30.30
CA ARG A 9 -20.87 4.02 29.81
C ARG A 9 -21.98 4.70 29.00
N ASP A 10 -21.81 4.70 27.70
CA ASP A 10 -22.83 5.14 26.76
C ASP A 10 -24.00 4.14 26.86
N ASP A 11 -25.07 4.55 27.55
CA ASP A 11 -26.33 3.81 27.71
C ASP A 11 -27.27 4.00 26.50
N THR A 12 -26.78 4.50 25.36
CA THR A 12 -27.45 4.17 24.11
C THR A 12 -27.40 2.66 23.93
N ARG A 13 -28.47 2.06 23.44
CA ARG A 13 -28.58 0.64 23.07
C ARG A 13 -27.66 0.31 21.87
N SER A 14 -26.41 0.77 21.92
CA SER A 14 -25.35 0.49 20.98
C SER A 14 -24.93 -0.96 21.22
N LYS A 15 -25.09 -1.76 20.17
CA LYS A 15 -24.54 -3.11 20.05
C LYS A 15 -23.11 -3.16 20.63
N GLU A 16 -22.78 -4.24 21.35
CA GLU A 16 -21.49 -4.34 22.04
C GLU A 16 -20.34 -4.12 21.05
N ALA A 17 -19.24 -3.46 21.46
CA ALA A 17 -18.17 -3.04 20.54
C ALA A 17 -17.60 -4.17 19.65
N HIS A 18 -17.72 -5.42 20.09
CA HIS A 18 -17.32 -6.61 19.35
C HIS A 18 -18.28 -7.02 18.21
N GLU A 19 -19.55 -6.59 18.23
CA GLU A 19 -20.55 -6.88 17.20
C GLU A 19 -20.26 -6.16 15.88
N PHE A 20 -19.50 -5.06 15.91
CA PHE A 20 -19.09 -4.30 14.72
C PHE A 20 -17.66 -4.62 14.25
N VAL A 21 -17.00 -5.63 14.83
CA VAL A 21 -15.62 -5.98 14.48
C VAL A 21 -15.58 -6.79 13.18
N ARG A 22 -14.84 -6.29 12.20
CA ARG A 22 -14.52 -7.05 10.98
C ARG A 22 -13.60 -8.22 11.34
N LYS A 23 -14.12 -9.43 11.35
CA LYS A 23 -13.34 -10.64 11.69
C LYS A 23 -12.30 -10.95 10.62
N ASN A 24 -12.68 -10.89 9.35
CA ASN A 24 -11.82 -11.19 8.20
C ASN A 24 -12.31 -10.45 6.94
N GLY A 25 -11.65 -10.66 5.81
CA GLY A 25 -12.01 -9.99 4.55
C GLY A 25 -13.23 -10.53 3.82
N PHE A 26 -13.86 -11.59 4.31
CA PHE A 26 -15.18 -12.05 3.84
C PHE A 26 -16.33 -11.47 4.67
N THR A 27 -16.05 -10.69 5.70
CA THR A 27 -17.10 -10.02 6.48
C THR A 27 -17.75 -8.92 5.63
N LEU A 28 -19.07 -8.80 5.66
CA LEU A 28 -19.79 -7.78 4.91
C LEU A 28 -19.63 -6.38 5.55
N PRO A 29 -19.68 -5.29 4.75
CA PRO A 29 -19.75 -5.28 3.29
C PRO A 29 -18.41 -5.69 2.65
N LEU A 30 -18.47 -6.29 1.46
CA LEU A 30 -17.27 -6.54 0.65
C LEU A 30 -16.76 -5.22 0.04
N GLN A 31 -15.44 -5.08 -0.05
CA GLN A 31 -14.81 -3.94 -0.72
C GLN A 31 -14.92 -4.10 -2.24
N ILE A 32 -15.25 -3.02 -2.96
CA ILE A 32 -15.36 -3.05 -4.43
C ILE A 32 -14.03 -3.45 -5.08
N PHE A 33 -12.90 -3.00 -4.53
CA PHE A 33 -11.57 -3.36 -5.02
C PHE A 33 -11.26 -4.86 -4.90
N GLN A 34 -11.81 -5.54 -3.90
CA GLN A 34 -11.70 -6.99 -3.76
C GLN A 34 -12.48 -7.73 -4.86
N LEU A 35 -13.68 -7.26 -5.20
CA LEU A 35 -14.46 -7.85 -6.29
C LEU A 35 -13.83 -7.56 -7.66
N MET A 36 -13.34 -6.33 -7.85
CA MET A 36 -12.64 -5.93 -9.06
C MET A 36 -11.38 -6.75 -9.30
N SER A 37 -10.59 -7.07 -8.26
CA SER A 37 -9.38 -7.88 -8.44
C SER A 37 -9.71 -9.29 -8.94
N PHE A 38 -10.74 -9.95 -8.39
CA PHE A 38 -11.20 -11.25 -8.90
C PHE A 38 -11.69 -11.16 -10.34
N LEU A 39 -12.49 -10.16 -10.67
CA LEU A 39 -12.99 -9.96 -12.03
C LEU A 39 -11.85 -9.77 -13.04
N ILE A 40 -10.86 -8.94 -12.71
CA ILE A 40 -9.69 -8.69 -13.58
C ILE A 40 -8.92 -9.99 -13.81
N TYR A 41 -8.66 -10.79 -12.77
CA TYR A 41 -7.95 -12.07 -12.93
C TYR A 41 -8.73 -13.07 -13.77
N VAL A 42 -10.05 -13.16 -13.60
CA VAL A 42 -10.90 -14.02 -14.43
C VAL A 42 -10.84 -13.59 -15.91
N ILE A 43 -10.90 -12.28 -16.18
CA ILE A 43 -10.79 -11.76 -17.55
C ILE A 43 -9.42 -12.08 -18.16
N ILE A 44 -8.32 -11.89 -17.41
CA ILE A 44 -6.96 -12.23 -17.89
C ILE A 44 -6.86 -13.72 -18.25
N ILE A 45 -7.36 -14.61 -17.38
CA ILE A 45 -7.35 -16.06 -17.62
C ILE A 45 -8.19 -16.40 -18.85
N ALA A 46 -9.39 -15.84 -18.98
CA ALA A 46 -10.26 -16.06 -20.13
C ALA A 46 -9.61 -15.59 -21.43
N LEU A 47 -8.97 -14.42 -21.44
CA LEU A 47 -8.23 -13.91 -22.59
C LEU A 47 -7.08 -14.84 -22.98
N ILE A 48 -6.32 -15.38 -22.02
CA ILE A 48 -5.22 -16.32 -22.31
C ILE A 48 -5.75 -17.62 -22.94
N ILE A 49 -6.83 -18.19 -22.39
CA ILE A 49 -7.45 -19.40 -22.94
C ILE A 49 -7.95 -19.14 -24.36
N LEU A 50 -8.64 -18.01 -24.57
CA LEU A 50 -9.15 -17.59 -25.88
C LEU A 50 -8.01 -17.40 -26.89
N ILE A 51 -6.94 -16.69 -26.51
CA ILE A 51 -5.80 -16.38 -27.38
C ILE A 51 -4.98 -17.61 -27.76
N THR A 52 -4.77 -18.52 -26.81
CA THR A 52 -4.02 -19.74 -27.06
C THR A 52 -4.79 -20.77 -27.87
N ALA A 53 -6.12 -20.63 -27.97
CA ALA A 53 -7.00 -21.48 -28.76
C ALA A 53 -6.82 -22.98 -28.47
N PHE A 54 -6.76 -23.31 -27.16
CA PHE A 54 -6.46 -24.63 -26.57
C PHE A 54 -5.58 -25.53 -27.42
N ASN A 55 -4.27 -25.50 -27.17
CA ASN A 55 -3.31 -26.29 -27.93
C ASN A 55 -2.79 -27.51 -27.16
N THR A 56 -2.82 -28.67 -27.79
CA THR A 56 -2.34 -29.94 -27.22
C THR A 56 -0.87 -30.25 -27.55
N ASP A 57 -0.16 -29.37 -28.26
CA ASP A 57 1.29 -29.51 -28.43
C ASP A 57 1.99 -29.58 -27.07
N THR A 58 3.03 -30.41 -26.96
CA THR A 58 3.72 -30.71 -25.69
C THR A 58 4.15 -29.45 -24.93
N ILE A 59 4.64 -28.42 -25.63
CA ILE A 59 5.05 -27.15 -25.01
C ILE A 59 3.87 -26.40 -24.38
N TYR A 60 2.68 -26.45 -25.00
CA TYR A 60 1.48 -25.80 -24.47
C TYR A 60 0.90 -26.59 -23.29
N ILE A 61 1.04 -27.92 -23.27
CA ILE A 61 0.69 -28.72 -22.08
C ILE A 61 1.52 -28.28 -20.88
N PHE A 62 2.84 -28.18 -21.01
CA PHE A 62 3.70 -27.68 -19.92
C PHE A 62 3.34 -26.25 -19.52
N PHE A 63 3.05 -25.38 -20.49
CA PHE A 63 2.57 -24.02 -20.25
C PHE A 63 1.29 -24.03 -19.40
N TYR A 64 0.27 -24.80 -19.77
CA TYR A 64 -1.00 -24.85 -19.05
C TYR A 64 -0.86 -25.46 -17.65
N ILE A 65 -0.01 -26.48 -17.48
CA ILE A 65 0.27 -27.05 -16.15
C ILE A 65 0.90 -25.99 -15.24
N PHE A 66 1.96 -25.32 -15.71
CA PHE A 66 2.63 -24.28 -14.93
C PHE A 66 1.68 -23.12 -14.62
N PHE A 67 0.93 -22.67 -15.61
CA PHE A 67 -0.09 -21.62 -15.47
C PHE A 67 -1.19 -22.00 -14.47
N GLY A 68 -1.68 -23.24 -14.53
CA GLY A 68 -2.66 -23.79 -13.60
C GLY A 68 -2.15 -23.84 -12.15
N VAL A 69 -0.90 -24.27 -11.95
CA VAL A 69 -0.26 -24.27 -10.62
C VAL A 69 -0.18 -22.87 -10.04
N LEU A 70 0.19 -21.86 -10.85
CA LEU A 70 0.21 -20.47 -10.41
C LEU A 70 -1.18 -19.97 -10.01
N ILE A 71 -2.21 -20.25 -10.83
CA ILE A 71 -3.60 -19.85 -10.53
C ILE A 71 -4.08 -20.46 -9.21
N ILE A 72 -3.88 -21.77 -9.03
CA ILE A 72 -4.30 -22.46 -7.81
C ILE A 72 -3.57 -21.87 -6.60
N THR A 73 -2.28 -21.62 -6.72
CA THR A 73 -1.48 -21.03 -5.64
C THR A 73 -1.94 -19.62 -5.28
N ILE A 74 -2.23 -18.78 -6.28
CA ILE A 74 -2.80 -17.44 -6.08
C ILE A 74 -4.15 -17.53 -5.36
N PHE A 75 -5.04 -18.42 -5.80
CA PHE A 75 -6.35 -18.60 -5.18
C PHE A 75 -6.23 -19.02 -3.72
N VAL A 76 -5.39 -20.02 -3.42
CA VAL A 76 -5.15 -20.51 -2.06
C VAL A 76 -4.57 -19.41 -1.18
N LEU A 77 -3.53 -18.71 -1.62
CA LEU A 77 -2.90 -17.64 -0.84
C LEU A 77 -3.85 -16.45 -0.62
N SER A 78 -4.61 -16.06 -1.65
CA SER A 78 -5.64 -15.02 -1.54
C SER A 78 -6.69 -15.40 -0.50
N TYR A 79 -7.24 -16.62 -0.58
CA TYR A 79 -8.19 -17.14 0.41
C TYR A 79 -7.61 -17.11 1.84
N VAL A 80 -6.38 -17.59 2.03
CA VAL A 80 -5.72 -17.64 3.34
C VAL A 80 -5.53 -16.23 3.92
N VAL A 81 -5.00 -15.28 3.13
CA VAL A 81 -4.78 -13.89 3.57
C VAL A 81 -6.09 -13.20 3.91
N THR A 82 -7.13 -13.39 3.09
CA THR A 82 -8.47 -12.83 3.31
C THR A 82 -9.12 -13.44 4.55
N LYS A 83 -8.94 -14.75 4.81
CA LYS A 83 -9.64 -15.47 5.89
C LYS A 83 -9.03 -15.27 7.28
N ILE A 84 -7.70 -15.21 7.39
CA ILE A 84 -7.02 -15.10 8.69
C ILE A 84 -7.49 -13.84 9.42
N ASN A 85 -7.83 -13.98 10.71
CA ASN A 85 -8.14 -12.85 11.57
C ASN A 85 -6.86 -12.33 12.24
N PRO A 86 -6.31 -11.17 11.83
CA PRO A 86 -5.08 -10.62 12.39
C PRO A 86 -5.30 -9.84 13.70
N ILE A 87 -6.44 -10.02 14.37
CA ILE A 87 -6.74 -9.34 15.63
C ILE A 87 -5.64 -9.59 16.68
N ASP A 88 -5.30 -8.53 17.40
CA ASP A 88 -4.42 -8.58 18.56
C ASP A 88 -5.05 -9.52 19.63
N PRO A 89 -4.32 -10.54 20.10
CA PRO A 89 -4.85 -11.50 21.08
C PRO A 89 -5.18 -10.88 22.45
N LEU A 90 -4.60 -9.73 22.80
CA LEU A 90 -4.87 -9.02 24.05
C LEU A 90 -6.08 -8.09 23.95
N SER A 91 -6.41 -7.66 22.73
CA SER A 91 -7.59 -6.81 22.53
C SER A 91 -8.86 -7.50 23.04
N PHE A 92 -9.68 -6.75 23.78
CA PHE A 92 -10.90 -7.24 24.42
C PHE A 92 -10.72 -8.35 25.48
N LYS A 93 -9.49 -8.79 25.81
CA LYS A 93 -9.22 -9.84 26.81
C LYS A 93 -9.49 -9.37 28.25
N TYR A 94 -9.24 -8.09 28.55
CA TYR A 94 -9.51 -7.51 29.88
C TYR A 94 -11.00 -7.29 30.16
N ILE A 95 -11.81 -7.01 29.12
CA ILE A 95 -13.29 -6.96 29.25
C ILE A 95 -13.84 -8.29 29.79
N ASN A 96 -13.14 -9.40 29.53
CA ASN A 96 -13.50 -10.75 29.97
C ASN A 96 -12.73 -11.24 31.22
N ASN A 97 -12.10 -10.36 32.02
CA ASN A 97 -11.43 -10.69 33.30
C ASN A 97 -10.40 -11.85 33.26
N LYS A 98 -9.55 -11.93 32.21
CA LYS A 98 -8.57 -13.03 32.04
C LYS A 98 -7.10 -12.60 31.93
N ILE A 99 -6.63 -11.61 32.69
CA ILE A 99 -5.20 -11.22 32.69
C ILE A 99 -4.70 -11.09 34.13
N ASN A 100 -3.56 -11.71 34.44
CA ASN A 100 -2.87 -11.58 35.73
C ASN A 100 -2.09 -10.25 35.76
N ASP A 101 -2.02 -9.58 36.92
CA ASP A 101 -1.42 -8.24 37.09
C ASP A 101 0.05 -8.12 36.66
N GLU A 102 0.80 -9.23 36.61
CA GLU A 102 2.20 -9.26 36.14
C GLU A 102 2.34 -9.14 34.62
N GLU A 103 1.35 -9.56 33.82
CA GLU A 103 1.38 -9.43 32.35
C GLU A 103 1.13 -7.97 31.89
N VAL A 104 0.65 -7.09 32.77
CA VAL A 104 0.15 -5.76 32.43
C VAL A 104 1.24 -4.69 32.35
N LYS A 105 2.41 -4.90 33.00
CA LYS A 105 3.44 -3.85 33.16
C LYS A 105 4.03 -3.28 31.86
N ASN A 106 3.88 -3.97 30.73
CA ASN A 106 4.39 -3.51 29.42
C ASN A 106 3.31 -3.42 28.32
N LEU A 107 2.03 -3.43 28.71
CA LEU A 107 0.93 -3.36 27.75
C LEU A 107 0.62 -1.93 27.35
N TYR A 108 0.33 -1.75 26.08
CA TYR A 108 -0.12 -0.48 25.53
C TYR A 108 -1.65 -0.42 25.62
N HIS A 109 -2.20 0.79 25.65
CA HIS A 109 -3.64 0.98 25.73
C HIS A 109 -4.20 1.54 24.42
N CYS A 110 -5.33 0.99 23.99
CA CYS A 110 -6.20 1.53 22.96
C CYS A 110 -7.54 1.90 23.61
N ASP A 111 -7.97 3.14 23.44
CA ASP A 111 -9.19 3.66 24.08
C ASP A 111 -10.48 2.93 23.67
N ILE A 112 -10.44 2.18 22.56
CA ILE A 112 -11.58 1.42 22.03
C ILE A 112 -11.48 -0.07 22.39
N CYS A 113 -10.28 -0.66 22.32
CA CYS A 113 -10.09 -2.11 22.43
C CYS A 113 -9.50 -2.55 23.78
N GLY A 114 -9.13 -1.60 24.65
CA GLY A 114 -8.42 -1.85 25.90
C GLY A 114 -6.93 -2.13 25.69
N PHE A 115 -6.38 -3.08 26.44
CA PHE A 115 -4.97 -3.42 26.37
C PHE A 115 -4.59 -4.13 25.07
N VAL A 116 -3.41 -3.78 24.56
CA VAL A 116 -2.86 -4.25 23.28
C VAL A 116 -1.35 -4.41 23.35
N GLU A 117 -0.79 -5.17 22.42
CA GLU A 117 0.66 -5.28 22.24
C GLU A 117 1.28 -3.95 21.77
N ALA A 118 2.58 -3.75 22.02
CA ALA A 118 3.29 -2.51 21.73
C ALA A 118 3.23 -2.04 20.27
N LYS A 119 3.32 -2.98 19.33
CA LYS A 119 3.29 -2.70 17.89
C LYS A 119 1.88 -2.81 17.29
N SER A 120 0.85 -2.89 18.13
CA SER A 120 -0.52 -2.94 17.67
C SER A 120 -1.05 -1.56 17.33
N LYS A 121 -1.92 -1.51 16.32
CA LYS A 121 -2.64 -0.29 15.93
C LYS A 121 -4.10 -0.60 15.69
N HIS A 122 -4.96 0.33 16.06
CA HIS A 122 -6.40 0.24 15.83
C HIS A 122 -6.71 0.61 14.38
N CYS A 123 -7.27 -0.34 13.63
CA CYS A 123 -7.78 -0.07 12.29
C CYS A 123 -9.26 0.32 12.39
N LYS A 124 -9.56 1.60 12.13
CA LYS A 124 -10.93 2.13 12.14
C LYS A 124 -11.87 1.39 11.18
N VAL A 125 -11.37 1.02 9.99
CA VAL A 125 -12.15 0.30 8.96
C VAL A 125 -12.57 -1.09 9.43
N CYS A 126 -11.69 -1.78 10.16
CA CYS A 126 -11.98 -3.11 10.70
C CYS A 126 -12.58 -3.07 12.12
N ASN A 127 -12.59 -1.90 12.74
CA ASN A 127 -12.89 -1.66 14.15
C ASN A 127 -12.15 -2.63 15.10
N LYS A 128 -10.85 -2.86 14.88
CA LYS A 128 -10.04 -3.76 15.74
C LYS A 128 -8.58 -3.37 15.80
N CYS A 129 -7.93 -3.72 16.90
CA CYS A 129 -6.48 -3.69 17.00
C CYS A 129 -5.84 -4.91 16.33
N VAL A 130 -4.76 -4.66 15.60
CA VAL A 130 -4.03 -5.67 14.84
C VAL A 130 -2.59 -5.71 15.32
N SER A 131 -2.13 -6.89 15.71
CA SER A 131 -0.73 -7.11 16.16
C SER A 131 0.25 -6.90 15.02
N VAL A 132 1.31 -6.12 15.30
CA VAL A 132 2.32 -5.67 14.34
C VAL A 132 1.63 -5.18 13.05
N PHE A 133 0.84 -4.13 13.20
CA PHE A 133 -0.01 -3.61 12.13
C PHE A 133 0.83 -3.11 10.96
N ASP A 134 0.53 -3.59 9.76
CA ASP A 134 1.17 -3.13 8.53
C ASP A 134 0.29 -2.13 7.78
N HIS A 135 -0.89 -2.56 7.34
CA HIS A 135 -1.89 -1.72 6.69
C HIS A 135 -3.27 -2.40 6.65
N HIS A 136 -4.30 -1.65 6.27
CA HIS A 136 -5.56 -2.23 5.82
C HIS A 136 -5.52 -2.37 4.29
N CYS A 137 -5.63 -3.60 3.78
CA CYS A 137 -5.58 -3.87 2.36
C CYS A 137 -6.99 -4.01 1.79
N MET A 138 -7.38 -3.05 0.95
CA MET A 138 -8.67 -3.05 0.26
C MET A 138 -8.84 -4.22 -0.72
N TRP A 139 -7.75 -4.71 -1.31
CA TRP A 139 -7.76 -5.80 -2.30
C TRP A 139 -8.11 -7.17 -1.71
N VAL A 140 -7.81 -7.38 -0.42
CA VAL A 140 -8.21 -8.59 0.34
C VAL A 140 -9.25 -8.27 1.41
N ASN A 141 -9.72 -7.02 1.47
CA ASN A 141 -10.69 -6.48 2.41
C ASN A 141 -10.36 -6.78 3.89
N ASN A 142 -9.08 -6.87 4.23
CA ASN A 142 -8.61 -7.30 5.55
C ASN A 142 -7.37 -6.50 5.96
N CYS A 143 -7.09 -6.46 7.27
CA CYS A 143 -5.83 -5.95 7.74
C CYS A 143 -4.69 -6.93 7.44
N ILE A 144 -3.53 -6.38 7.13
CA ILE A 144 -2.27 -7.11 7.09
C ILE A 144 -1.51 -6.80 8.38
N GLY A 145 -1.08 -7.85 9.07
CA GLY A 145 -0.30 -7.76 10.30
C GLY A 145 0.41 -9.07 10.60
N LYS A 146 0.92 -9.24 11.83
CA LYS A 146 1.79 -10.36 12.22
C LYS A 146 1.31 -11.73 11.74
N LYS A 147 0.01 -12.03 11.91
CA LYS A 147 -0.57 -13.37 11.66
C LYS A 147 -0.68 -13.73 10.17
N ASN A 148 -0.84 -12.75 9.28
CA ASN A 148 -1.06 -13.00 7.85
C ASN A 148 -0.02 -12.37 6.91
N TYR A 149 0.96 -11.62 7.43
CA TYR A 149 1.99 -10.94 6.63
C TYR A 149 2.76 -11.89 5.71
N LYS A 150 3.18 -13.07 6.21
CA LYS A 150 3.93 -14.05 5.40
C LYS A 150 3.14 -14.54 4.17
N TYR A 151 1.84 -14.75 4.32
CA TYR A 151 0.97 -15.19 3.24
C TYR A 151 0.69 -14.04 2.26
N PHE A 152 0.61 -12.81 2.75
CA PHE A 152 0.48 -11.63 1.92
C PHE A 152 1.72 -11.42 1.04
N VAL A 153 2.93 -11.53 1.61
CA VAL A 153 4.18 -11.47 0.83
C VAL A 153 4.26 -12.63 -0.16
N GLY A 154 3.90 -13.86 0.25
CA GLY A 154 3.82 -15.01 -0.66
C GLY A 154 2.85 -14.79 -1.82
N LEU A 155 1.67 -14.20 -1.54
CA LEU A 155 0.70 -13.83 -2.57
C LEU A 155 1.32 -12.83 -3.56
N LEU A 156 1.96 -11.77 -3.07
CA LEU A 156 2.65 -10.80 -3.94
C LEU A 156 3.71 -11.47 -4.81
N THR A 157 4.54 -12.35 -4.24
CA THR A 157 5.58 -13.07 -5.00
C THR A 157 4.98 -13.87 -6.16
N VAL A 158 3.94 -14.68 -5.89
CA VAL A 158 3.32 -15.52 -6.92
C VAL A 158 2.58 -14.67 -7.95
N LEU A 159 1.91 -13.58 -7.53
CA LEU A 159 1.31 -12.62 -8.46
C LEU A 159 2.37 -11.98 -9.36
N THR A 160 3.54 -11.58 -8.83
CA THR A 160 4.64 -11.02 -9.64
C THR A 160 5.13 -12.03 -10.67
N ILE A 161 5.34 -13.30 -10.27
CA ILE A 161 5.76 -14.38 -11.17
C ILE A 161 4.72 -14.61 -12.27
N PHE A 162 3.43 -14.71 -11.91
CA PHE A 162 2.33 -14.88 -12.85
C PHE A 162 2.27 -13.75 -13.87
N ASN A 163 2.26 -12.49 -13.41
CA ASN A 163 2.15 -11.34 -14.31
C ASN A 163 3.38 -11.20 -15.22
N CYS A 164 4.58 -11.49 -14.71
CA CYS A 164 5.80 -11.53 -15.50
C CYS A 164 5.74 -12.62 -16.58
N PHE A 165 5.30 -13.82 -16.20
CA PHE A 165 5.11 -14.93 -17.13
C PHE A 165 4.13 -14.59 -18.25
N VAL A 166 2.96 -14.02 -17.92
CA VAL A 166 1.97 -13.58 -18.91
C VAL A 166 2.54 -12.46 -19.79
N PHE A 167 3.29 -11.51 -19.22
CA PHE A 167 3.90 -10.41 -19.98
C PHE A 167 4.90 -10.93 -21.03
N VAL A 168 5.81 -11.83 -20.63
CA VAL A 168 6.76 -12.48 -21.53
C VAL A 168 6.03 -13.33 -22.57
N PHE A 169 5.01 -14.08 -22.16
CA PHE A 169 4.16 -14.85 -23.07
C PHE A 169 3.53 -13.96 -24.15
N CYS A 170 2.94 -12.81 -23.79
CA CYS A 170 2.34 -11.90 -24.75
C CYS A 170 3.35 -11.40 -25.80
N ILE A 171 4.58 -11.07 -25.38
CA ILE A 171 5.64 -10.61 -26.29
C ILE A 171 6.04 -11.73 -27.26
N ILE A 172 6.30 -12.93 -26.75
CA ILE A 172 6.68 -14.08 -27.58
C ILE A 172 5.54 -14.45 -28.54
N TYR A 173 4.31 -14.47 -28.05
CA TYR A 173 3.13 -14.82 -28.84
C TYR A 173 2.88 -13.80 -29.95
N PHE A 174 3.05 -12.50 -29.65
CA PHE A 174 2.99 -11.42 -30.65
C PHE A 174 4.04 -11.60 -31.74
N ILE A 175 5.31 -11.78 -31.37
CA ILE A 175 6.40 -11.98 -32.34
C ILE A 175 6.13 -13.20 -33.23
N ASN A 176 5.70 -14.32 -32.64
CA ASN A 176 5.38 -15.53 -33.39
C ASN A 176 4.18 -15.33 -34.31
N SER A 177 3.18 -14.53 -33.92
CA SER A 177 2.00 -14.26 -34.77
C SER A 177 2.34 -13.44 -36.02
N LEU A 178 3.40 -12.64 -35.97
CA LEU A 178 3.90 -11.90 -37.13
C LEU A 178 4.79 -12.76 -38.05
N LYS A 179 5.46 -13.76 -37.49
CA LYS A 179 6.49 -14.54 -38.21
C LYS A 179 5.96 -15.85 -38.79
N TYR A 180 4.96 -16.46 -38.15
CA TYR A 180 4.52 -17.80 -38.48
C TYR A 180 3.00 -17.92 -38.57
N ASP A 181 2.52 -18.57 -39.63
CA ASP A 181 1.08 -18.76 -39.87
C ASP A 181 0.44 -19.84 -38.98
N PHE A 182 1.22 -20.64 -38.24
CA PHE A 182 0.66 -21.71 -37.40
C PHE A 182 -0.35 -21.20 -36.37
N ILE A 183 -0.21 -19.95 -35.89
CA ILE A 183 -1.16 -19.34 -34.94
C ILE A 183 -2.49 -19.06 -35.62
N LYS A 184 -2.44 -18.53 -36.84
CA LYS A 184 -3.62 -18.26 -37.67
C LYS A 184 -4.34 -19.56 -38.01
N ASP A 185 -3.61 -20.59 -38.42
CA ASP A 185 -4.19 -21.90 -38.73
C ASP A 185 -4.79 -22.56 -37.49
N ARG A 186 -4.12 -22.47 -36.33
CA ARG A 186 -4.67 -22.95 -35.06
C ARG A 186 -5.99 -22.27 -34.73
N TRP A 187 -6.05 -20.94 -34.83
CA TRP A 187 -7.27 -20.20 -34.56
C TRP A 187 -8.40 -20.58 -35.52
N LYS A 188 -8.12 -20.75 -36.82
CA LYS A 188 -9.11 -21.25 -37.78
C LYS A 188 -9.61 -22.64 -37.40
N ASN A 189 -8.74 -23.54 -36.96
CA ASN A 189 -9.12 -24.90 -36.57
C ASN A 189 -9.98 -24.91 -35.30
N SER A 190 -9.65 -24.07 -34.30
CA SER A 190 -10.37 -24.04 -33.02
C SER A 190 -11.68 -23.25 -33.09
N TYR A 191 -11.77 -22.18 -33.89
CA TYR A 191 -12.91 -21.26 -33.94
C TYR A 191 -13.62 -21.21 -35.30
N GLY A 192 -13.22 -22.03 -36.27
CA GLY A 192 -13.78 -22.11 -37.62
C GLY A 192 -13.37 -20.98 -38.57
N SER A 193 -12.98 -19.81 -38.05
CA SER A 193 -12.47 -18.69 -38.83
C SER A 193 -11.41 -17.92 -38.07
N TYR A 194 -10.68 -17.07 -38.77
CA TYR A 194 -9.68 -16.20 -38.17
C TYR A 194 -9.82 -14.78 -38.70
N ASN A 195 -9.88 -13.84 -37.76
CA ASN A 195 -9.95 -12.41 -38.01
C ASN A 195 -8.74 -11.74 -37.34
N ASP A 196 -7.83 -11.21 -38.16
CA ASP A 196 -6.61 -10.54 -37.70
C ASP A 196 -6.91 -9.41 -36.71
N ILE A 197 -7.89 -8.56 -37.04
CA ILE A 197 -8.25 -7.39 -36.22
C ILE A 197 -8.71 -7.85 -34.82
N LEU A 198 -9.61 -8.83 -34.76
CA LEU A 198 -10.10 -9.35 -33.49
C LEU A 198 -8.98 -9.99 -32.66
N PHE A 199 -8.11 -10.77 -33.30
CA PHE A 199 -6.97 -11.41 -32.64
C PHE A 199 -6.05 -10.38 -31.98
N TYR A 200 -5.63 -9.36 -32.73
CA TYR A 200 -4.74 -8.32 -32.22
C TYR A 200 -5.43 -7.43 -31.17
N ILE A 201 -6.74 -7.17 -31.28
CA ILE A 201 -7.49 -6.47 -30.23
C ILE A 201 -7.45 -7.25 -28.91
N LEU A 202 -7.68 -8.57 -28.95
CA LEU A 202 -7.65 -9.42 -27.76
C LEU A 202 -6.24 -9.49 -27.15
N LEU A 203 -5.22 -9.64 -27.99
CA LEU A 203 -3.82 -9.69 -27.56
C LEU A 203 -3.37 -8.35 -26.96
N CYS A 204 -3.69 -7.22 -27.59
CA CYS A 204 -3.41 -5.88 -27.06
C CYS A 204 -4.18 -5.63 -25.75
N SER A 205 -5.43 -6.07 -25.67
CA SER A 205 -6.23 -5.97 -24.43
C SER A 205 -5.59 -6.74 -23.29
N LEU A 206 -5.13 -7.97 -23.54
CA LEU A 206 -4.39 -8.76 -22.55
C LEU A 206 -3.08 -8.08 -22.16
N PHE A 207 -2.31 -7.58 -23.13
CA PHE A 207 -1.03 -6.91 -22.88
C PHE A 207 -1.19 -5.65 -22.02
N ILE A 208 -2.15 -4.78 -22.34
CA ILE A 208 -2.40 -3.53 -21.61
C ILE A 208 -2.94 -3.84 -20.20
N LEU A 209 -3.92 -4.74 -20.10
CA LEU A 209 -4.53 -5.11 -18.81
C LEU A 209 -3.50 -5.76 -17.88
N ASN A 210 -2.82 -6.81 -18.33
CA ASN A 210 -1.80 -7.50 -17.53
C ASN A 210 -0.58 -6.61 -17.27
N GLY A 211 -0.15 -5.80 -18.23
CA GLY A 211 0.97 -4.86 -18.06
C GLY A 211 0.70 -3.82 -16.96
N THR A 212 -0.53 -3.29 -16.92
CA THR A 212 -0.95 -2.35 -15.87
C THR A 212 -0.91 -3.02 -14.49
N VAL A 213 -1.48 -4.23 -14.37
CA VAL A 213 -1.45 -5.00 -13.12
C VAL A 213 -0.01 -5.34 -12.71
N PHE A 214 0.82 -5.74 -13.68
CA PHE A 214 2.21 -6.10 -13.44
C PHE A 214 3.02 -4.95 -12.83
N ILE A 215 2.89 -3.74 -13.40
CA ILE A 215 3.58 -2.54 -12.90
C ILE A 215 3.18 -2.24 -11.44
N LEU A 216 1.89 -2.32 -11.14
CA LEU A 216 1.39 -2.06 -9.77
C LEU A 216 1.89 -3.14 -8.79
N VAL A 217 1.82 -4.40 -9.18
CA VAL A 217 2.21 -5.54 -8.34
C VAL A 217 3.73 -5.56 -8.12
N ILE A 218 4.55 -5.32 -9.14
CA ILE A 218 6.02 -5.33 -8.99
C ILE A 218 6.51 -4.16 -8.13
N GLN A 219 5.88 -2.98 -8.22
CA GLN A 219 6.17 -1.85 -7.34
C GLN A 219 5.83 -2.17 -5.89
N LEU A 220 4.64 -2.75 -5.65
CA LEU A 220 4.22 -3.16 -4.31
C LEU A 220 5.13 -4.26 -3.74
N PHE A 221 5.48 -5.26 -4.56
CA PHE A 221 6.42 -6.31 -4.17
C PHE A 221 7.79 -5.72 -3.80
N GLY A 222 8.35 -4.86 -4.65
CA GLY A 222 9.62 -4.17 -4.38
C GLY A 222 9.59 -3.34 -3.10
N LEU A 223 8.48 -2.63 -2.83
CA LEU A 223 8.28 -1.93 -1.56
C LEU A 223 8.35 -2.90 -0.37
N HIS A 224 7.64 -4.02 -0.41
CA HIS A 224 7.65 -4.97 0.70
C HIS A 224 9.00 -5.65 0.90
N ILE A 225 9.75 -5.94 -0.17
CA ILE A 225 11.14 -6.41 -0.06
C ILE A 225 12.03 -5.38 0.64
N PHE A 226 11.88 -4.10 0.27
CA PHE A 226 12.58 -3.00 0.94
C PHE A 226 12.20 -2.90 2.43
N LEU A 227 10.91 -2.98 2.76
CA LEU A 227 10.42 -2.91 4.15
C LEU A 227 10.93 -4.07 5.01
N ILE A 228 10.92 -5.30 4.47
CA ILE A 228 11.51 -6.49 5.12
C ILE A 228 13.01 -6.26 5.39
N SER A 229 13.75 -5.76 4.40
CA SER A 229 15.18 -5.46 4.53
C SER A 229 15.47 -4.42 5.62
N LYS A 230 14.52 -3.50 5.85
CA LYS A 230 14.60 -2.49 6.91
C LYS A 230 13.93 -2.88 8.22
N LYS A 231 13.38 -4.10 8.32
CA LYS A 231 12.66 -4.62 9.49
C LYS A 231 11.57 -3.66 9.99
N MET A 232 10.86 -3.01 9.07
CA MET A 232 9.79 -2.06 9.37
C MET A 232 8.50 -2.44 8.65
N THR A 233 7.38 -2.01 9.21
CA THR A 233 6.05 -2.11 8.60
C THR A 233 5.78 -0.95 7.65
N THR A 234 4.81 -1.11 6.76
CA THR A 234 4.31 -0.03 5.89
C THR A 234 3.80 1.15 6.73
N TYR A 235 3.13 0.88 7.83
CA TYR A 235 2.68 1.90 8.78
C TYR A 235 3.85 2.71 9.35
N GLU A 236 4.88 2.04 9.88
CA GLU A 236 6.09 2.70 10.39
C GLU A 236 6.80 3.50 9.28
N TYR A 237 6.86 2.97 8.06
CA TYR A 237 7.44 3.68 6.91
C TYR A 237 6.71 4.97 6.57
N ILE A 238 5.37 4.95 6.51
CA ILE A 238 4.55 6.13 6.22
C ILE A 238 4.71 7.18 7.33
N LEU A 239 4.64 6.76 8.60
CA LEU A 239 4.85 7.67 9.73
C LEU A 239 6.23 8.32 9.71
N ASN A 240 7.29 7.53 9.44
CA ASN A 240 8.63 8.04 9.35
C ASN A 240 8.79 9.06 8.21
N ARG A 241 8.14 8.83 7.05
CA ARG A 241 8.12 9.80 5.95
C ARG A 241 7.36 11.08 6.32
N ALA A 242 6.22 10.98 6.99
CA ALA A 242 5.45 12.14 7.45
C ALA A 242 6.25 13.00 8.45
N HIS A 243 6.90 12.37 9.43
CA HIS A 243 7.75 13.10 10.37
C HIS A 243 8.99 13.72 9.68
N GLN A 244 9.54 13.06 8.66
CA GLN A 244 10.62 13.64 7.87
C GLN A 244 10.16 14.85 7.06
N SER A 245 8.96 14.82 6.45
CA SER A 245 8.44 15.98 5.72
C SER A 245 8.18 17.16 6.65
N GLU A 246 7.55 16.94 7.81
CA GLU A 246 7.32 17.98 8.82
C GLU A 246 8.64 18.60 9.32
N ARG A 247 9.66 17.77 9.56
CA ARG A 247 11.00 18.26 9.97
C ARG A 247 11.67 19.09 8.87
N LYS A 248 11.52 18.70 7.60
CA LYS A 248 12.05 19.46 6.47
C LYS A 248 11.34 20.80 6.33
N GLU A 249 10.01 20.83 6.41
CA GLU A 249 9.21 22.04 6.36
C GLU A 249 9.58 23.01 7.49
N LYS A 250 9.66 22.53 8.74
CA LYS A 250 10.09 23.35 9.89
C LYS A 250 11.49 23.92 9.69
N LYS A 251 12.43 23.15 9.11
CA LYS A 251 13.77 23.64 8.77
C LYS A 251 13.71 24.74 7.70
N THR A 252 12.94 24.54 6.62
CA THR A 252 12.78 25.52 5.54
C THR A 252 12.19 26.85 6.07
N VAL A 253 11.14 26.76 6.88
CA VAL A 253 10.52 27.93 7.52
C VAL A 253 11.52 28.64 8.44
N LYS A 254 12.26 27.90 9.28
CA LYS A 254 13.29 28.47 10.14
C LYS A 254 14.38 29.20 9.33
N THR A 255 14.90 28.58 8.27
CA THR A 255 15.93 29.20 7.41
C THR A 255 15.41 30.45 6.70
N PHE A 256 14.13 30.47 6.32
CA PHE A 256 13.50 31.64 5.72
C PHE A 256 13.39 32.81 6.72
N PHE A 257 12.95 32.54 7.95
CA PHE A 257 12.92 33.56 9.01
C PHE A 257 14.32 34.07 9.39
N GLU A 258 15.32 33.18 9.49
CA GLU A 258 16.71 33.57 9.74
C GLU A 258 17.23 34.50 8.62
N TRP A 259 16.92 34.20 7.36
CA TRP A 259 17.28 35.06 6.22
C TRP A 259 16.62 36.44 6.29
N ILE A 260 15.31 36.53 6.58
CA ILE A 260 14.61 37.82 6.76
C ILE A 260 15.24 38.66 7.89
N ILE A 261 15.59 38.03 9.00
CA ILE A 261 16.21 38.73 10.14
C ILE A 261 17.58 39.28 9.74
N ILE A 262 18.39 38.47 9.04
CA ILE A 262 19.71 38.90 8.53
C ILE A 262 19.56 40.07 7.56
N ASP A 263 18.58 40.02 6.66
CA ASP A 263 18.32 41.08 5.69
C ASP A 263 17.88 42.39 6.36
N LYS A 264 16.93 42.32 7.30
CA LYS A 264 16.55 43.49 8.12
C LYS A 264 17.72 44.08 8.90
N LYS A 265 18.61 43.25 9.45
CA LYS A 265 19.84 43.71 10.12
C LYS A 265 20.81 44.39 9.15
N ARG A 266 20.96 43.87 7.92
CA ARG A 266 21.78 44.49 6.86
C ARG A 266 21.23 45.85 6.45
N LEU A 267 19.92 45.96 6.22
CA LEU A 267 19.25 47.22 5.90
C LEU A 267 19.42 48.27 7.01
N LYS A 268 19.27 47.86 8.28
CA LYS A 268 19.47 48.76 9.42
C LYS A 268 20.92 49.26 9.51
N ARG A 269 21.90 48.38 9.32
CA ARG A 269 23.33 48.77 9.28
C ARG A 269 23.63 49.71 8.12
N SER A 270 23.06 49.48 6.94
CA SER A 270 23.24 50.36 5.78
C SER A 270 22.66 51.75 6.03
N LYS A 271 21.47 51.84 6.65
CA LYS A 271 20.86 53.13 7.01
C LYS A 271 21.70 53.91 8.02
N ASN A 272 22.15 53.25 9.09
CA ASN A 272 23.01 53.89 10.09
C ASN A 272 24.31 54.42 9.45
N LYS A 273 24.96 53.61 8.61
CA LYS A 273 26.20 54.01 7.92
C LYS A 273 25.99 55.23 7.00
N ASN A 274 24.88 55.29 6.27
CA ASN A 274 24.58 56.44 5.42
C ASN A 274 24.34 57.70 6.25
N GLN A 275 23.67 57.57 7.40
CA GLN A 275 23.41 58.69 8.30
C GLN A 275 24.69 59.18 9.00
N ASP A 276 25.61 58.28 9.34
CA ASP A 276 26.94 58.65 9.86
C ASP A 276 27.75 59.43 8.81
N ILE A 277 27.68 59.05 7.53
CA ILE A 277 28.35 59.75 6.42
C ILE A 277 27.75 61.16 6.23
N GLU A 278 26.42 61.28 6.23
CA GLU A 278 25.71 62.55 6.08
C GLU A 278 26.05 63.51 7.23
N ASN A 279 26.08 63.02 8.47
CA ASN A 279 26.50 63.82 9.63
C ASN A 279 27.96 64.30 9.52
N GLN A 280 28.88 63.46 9.02
CA GLN A 280 30.29 63.84 8.80
C GLN A 280 30.49 64.84 7.66
N GLU A 281 29.61 64.84 6.65
CA GLU A 281 29.59 65.87 5.60
C GLU A 281 29.08 67.20 6.15
N ILE A 282 28.00 67.18 6.93
CA ILE A 282 27.47 68.38 7.60
C ILE A 282 28.51 68.99 8.56
N GLU A 283 29.19 68.18 9.37
CA GLU A 283 30.27 68.66 10.25
C GLU A 283 31.43 69.28 9.45
N ARG A 284 31.84 68.66 8.34
CA ARG A 284 32.88 69.22 7.46
C ARG A 284 32.46 70.57 6.87
N ASP A 285 31.24 70.68 6.35
CA ASP A 285 30.72 71.92 5.77
C ASP A 285 30.59 73.05 6.81
N MET A 286 30.27 72.72 8.07
CA MET A 286 30.27 73.68 9.18
C MET A 286 31.69 74.15 9.54
N THR A 287 32.69 73.26 9.50
CA THR A 287 34.09 73.64 9.76
C THR A 287 34.72 74.48 8.65
N ILE A 288 34.23 74.41 7.42
CA ILE A 288 34.74 75.19 6.27
C ILE A 288 34.15 76.62 6.26
N LYS A 289 33.03 76.86 6.96
CA LYS A 289 32.32 78.17 6.99
C LYS A 289 32.72 79.09 8.16
N ASN A 290 33.59 78.64 9.06
CA ASN A 290 34.19 79.43 10.15
C ASN A 290 35.67 79.69 9.86
#